data_AF-A0AAA9YYA0-F1
#
_entry.id   AF-A0AAA9YYA0-F1
#
_cell.length_a   1.000
_cell.length_b   1.000
_cell.length_c   1.000
_cell.angle_alpha   90.00
_cell.angle_beta   90.00
_cell.angle_gamma   90.00
#
_symmetry.space_group_name_H-M   'P 1'
#
loop_
_entity.id
_entity.type
_entity.pdbx_description
1 polymer ?
#
loop_
_entity_poly.entity_id
_entity_poly.type
_entity_poly.pdbx_seq_one_letter_code
_entity_poly.pdbx_strand_id
1 'polypeptide(L)'
;MFGVAKFWIWPLLVMASLKRAYTAPDYCDSKICFGGVPNIGCNNDGKLSKSCPKDAKIIEMTDELKKLILDTHNNYRSTLATGGVKWLPKAAAMPTLTWDDDLAATAQMNANRCERGHDKCHNTQDYLNSGQNLNYIATSADTIDVKDQVPKLISSWWDERHDVNKNMVNTMYDPGKSVMVFHFAVLGSDKVNKVGCGLAQWTNENAWLQMYLVCNYSFNDFIGIPIYVKGAPCSQCKTGCNSKFAGLCNEDEPVPQLIDYPAPQA
;
A
#
# COMPACT_ATOMS: atom_id res chain seq x y z
N MET A 1 67.95 -5.41 27.64
CA MET A 1 66.81 -5.47 26.70
C MET A 1 65.54 -5.21 27.48
N PHE A 2 65.03 -3.97 27.46
CA PHE A 2 63.75 -3.63 28.08
C PHE A 2 62.82 -3.11 26.98
N GLY A 3 61.80 -3.89 26.63
CA GLY A 3 60.81 -3.53 25.62
C GLY A 3 59.73 -2.63 26.21
N VAL A 4 59.53 -1.46 25.61
CA VAL A 4 58.43 -0.54 25.98
C VAL A 4 57.23 -0.87 25.09
N ALA A 5 56.16 -1.39 25.68
CA ALA A 5 54.90 -1.63 24.99
C ALA A 5 54.20 -0.29 24.69
N LYS A 6 53.98 0.02 23.40
CA LYS A 6 53.17 1.16 22.97
C LYS A 6 51.68 0.78 22.99
N PHE A 7 50.94 1.30 23.96
CA PHE A 7 49.48 1.25 23.94
C PHE A 7 48.94 2.29 22.95
N TRP A 8 48.25 1.84 21.92
CA TRP A 8 47.52 2.69 20.99
C TRP A 8 46.10 2.90 21.55
N ILE A 9 45.80 4.12 22.00
CA ILE A 9 44.45 4.52 22.36
C ILE A 9 43.73 4.88 21.04
N TRP A 10 42.85 4.01 20.57
CA TRP A 10 41.92 4.35 19.49
C TRP A 10 40.76 5.17 20.07
N PRO A 11 40.48 6.38 19.56
CA PRO A 11 39.32 7.15 20.00
C PRO A 11 38.04 6.45 19.54
N LEU A 12 37.20 6.05 20.49
CA LEU A 12 35.82 5.62 20.25
C LEU A 12 35.05 6.80 19.64
N LEU A 13 34.88 6.78 18.32
CA LEU A 13 33.94 7.65 17.62
C LEU A 13 32.52 7.22 18.01
N VAL A 14 31.91 7.95 18.95
CA VAL A 14 30.49 7.84 19.26
C VAL A 14 29.74 8.44 18.07
N MET A 15 29.23 7.58 17.17
CA MET A 15 28.30 8.01 16.13
C MET A 15 26.96 8.38 16.78
N ALA A 16 26.75 9.67 17.04
CA ALA A 16 25.46 10.19 17.40
C ALA A 16 24.50 9.99 16.23
N SER A 17 23.51 9.11 16.40
CA SER A 17 22.43 8.93 15.44
C SER A 17 21.57 10.20 15.42
N LEU A 18 21.70 10.99 14.34
CA LEU A 18 20.81 12.10 14.06
C LEU A 18 19.40 11.55 13.83
N LYS A 19 18.57 11.55 14.87
CA LYS A 19 17.13 11.35 14.71
C LYS A 19 16.59 12.56 13.98
N ARG A 20 16.27 12.41 12.68
CA ARG A 20 15.57 13.42 11.90
C ARG A 20 14.26 13.74 12.64
N ALA A 21 14.07 14.99 13.02
CA ALA A 21 12.81 15.43 13.62
C ALA A 21 11.69 15.20 12.59
N TYR A 22 10.73 14.34 12.92
CA TYR A 22 9.54 14.13 12.10
C TYR A 22 8.65 15.36 12.26
N THR A 23 8.60 16.21 11.25
CA THR A 23 7.60 17.27 11.12
C THR A 23 6.34 16.64 10.54
N ALA A 24 5.19 16.86 11.18
CA ALA A 24 3.92 16.41 10.64
C ALA A 24 3.76 16.88 9.18
N PRO A 25 3.28 16.03 8.26
CA PRO A 25 3.13 16.40 6.85
C PRO A 25 2.14 17.56 6.68
N ASP A 26 2.49 18.56 5.87
CA ASP A 26 1.54 19.60 5.45
C ASP A 26 0.71 19.08 4.28
N TYR A 27 -0.42 18.43 4.59
CA TYR A 27 -1.37 17.95 3.58
C TYR A 27 -2.10 19.08 2.83
N CYS A 28 -2.02 20.33 3.30
CA CYS A 28 -2.62 21.47 2.61
C CYS A 28 -1.74 22.06 1.51
N ASP A 29 -0.51 21.56 1.31
CA ASP A 29 0.31 21.98 0.18
C ASP A 29 -0.37 21.60 -1.15
N SER A 30 -0.77 22.62 -1.90
CA SER A 30 -1.38 22.52 -3.23
C SER A 30 -0.55 21.72 -4.25
N LYS A 31 0.75 21.51 -4.01
CA LYS A 31 1.63 20.70 -4.87
C LYS A 31 1.39 19.19 -4.72
N ILE A 32 0.81 18.76 -3.60
CA ILE A 32 0.58 17.33 -3.31
C ILE A 32 -0.62 16.79 -4.12
N CYS A 33 -1.62 17.64 -4.40
CA CYS A 33 -2.83 17.26 -5.12
C CYS A 33 -3.03 18.13 -6.38
N PHE A 34 -2.92 17.51 -7.55
CA PHE A 34 -3.06 18.20 -8.83
C PHE A 34 -4.49 18.71 -9.07
N GLY A 35 -4.62 19.82 -9.81
CA GLY A 35 -5.93 20.37 -10.17
C GLY A 35 -6.65 21.12 -9.05
N GLY A 36 -5.97 21.41 -7.93
CA GLY A 36 -6.52 22.21 -6.83
C GLY A 36 -7.55 21.47 -5.98
N VAL A 37 -7.65 20.14 -6.10
CA VAL A 37 -8.48 19.34 -5.21
C VAL A 37 -7.83 19.28 -3.81
N PRO A 38 -8.61 19.42 -2.73
CA PRO A 38 -8.05 19.32 -1.39
C PRO A 38 -7.63 17.88 -1.08
N ASN A 39 -6.47 17.74 -0.43
CA ASN A 39 -6.06 16.48 0.17
C ASN A 39 -6.99 16.12 1.32
N ILE A 40 -7.26 14.83 1.53
CA ILE A 40 -8.08 14.32 2.63
C ILE A 40 -7.54 14.71 4.02
N GLY A 41 -6.23 14.90 4.14
CA GLY A 41 -5.57 15.33 5.37
C GLY A 41 -5.54 16.84 5.60
N CYS A 42 -5.89 17.66 4.61
CA CYS A 42 -5.85 19.11 4.78
C CYS A 42 -6.96 19.58 5.74
N ASN A 43 -6.58 20.29 6.81
CA ASN A 43 -7.47 20.71 7.90
C ASN A 43 -8.25 19.55 8.54
N ASN A 44 -7.70 18.33 8.51
CA ASN A 44 -8.30 17.15 9.10
C ASN A 44 -7.61 16.84 10.44
N ASP A 45 -8.40 16.72 11.52
CA ASP A 45 -7.89 16.45 12.86
C ASP A 45 -7.82 14.95 13.21
N GLY A 46 -8.06 14.08 12.22
CA GLY A 46 -8.00 12.63 12.36
C GLY A 46 -9.18 12.04 13.14
N LYS A 47 -10.21 12.82 13.48
CA LYS A 47 -11.41 12.31 14.17
C LYS A 47 -12.45 11.79 13.19
N LEU A 48 -13.42 11.04 13.72
CA LEU A 48 -14.62 10.65 13.00
C LEU A 48 -15.39 11.90 12.55
N SER A 49 -15.90 11.87 11.33
CA SER A 49 -16.77 12.92 10.80
C SER A 49 -18.02 13.07 11.66
N LYS A 50 -18.52 14.31 11.78
CA LYS A 50 -19.81 14.58 12.45
C LYS A 50 -21.00 13.90 11.78
N SER A 51 -20.86 13.49 10.52
CA SER A 51 -21.87 12.73 9.77
C SER A 51 -21.88 11.24 10.06
N CYS A 52 -20.87 10.72 10.76
CA CYS A 52 -20.82 9.31 11.14
C CYS A 52 -21.98 8.94 12.07
N PRO A 53 -22.48 7.70 12.02
CA PRO A 53 -23.39 7.17 13.02
C PRO A 53 -22.80 7.24 14.43
N LYS A 54 -23.67 7.34 15.44
CA LYS A 54 -23.26 7.59 16.84
C LYS A 54 -22.42 6.46 17.43
N ASP A 55 -22.58 5.25 16.91
CA ASP A 55 -21.84 4.05 17.30
C ASP A 55 -20.55 3.85 16.49
N ALA A 56 -20.24 4.78 15.57
CA ALA A 56 -19.03 4.71 14.79
C ALA A 56 -17.79 4.74 15.69
N LYS A 57 -16.81 3.92 15.35
CA LYS A 57 -15.52 3.84 16.05
C LYS A 57 -14.38 3.68 15.06
N ILE A 58 -13.27 4.32 15.39
CA ILE A 58 -11.97 4.07 14.78
C ILE A 58 -11.47 2.73 15.30
N ILE A 59 -11.03 1.85 14.41
CA ILE A 59 -10.33 0.63 14.81
C ILE A 59 -8.84 0.95 14.76
N GLU A 60 -8.17 0.82 15.92
CA GLU A 60 -6.75 1.10 16.02
C GLU A 60 -5.94 0.14 15.13
N MET A 61 -5.07 0.72 14.29
CA MET A 61 -4.14 -0.03 13.45
C MET A 61 -2.92 -0.46 14.26
N THR A 62 -3.08 -1.52 15.05
CA THR A 62 -2.01 -2.09 15.90
C THR A 62 -0.88 -2.69 15.06
N ASP A 63 0.31 -2.85 15.63
CA ASP A 63 1.46 -3.48 14.95
C ASP A 63 1.14 -4.90 14.45
N GLU A 64 0.29 -5.62 15.17
CA GLU A 64 -0.18 -6.94 14.76
C GLU A 64 -1.03 -6.86 13.47
N LEU A 65 -1.94 -5.88 13.38
CA LEU A 65 -2.74 -5.65 12.18
C LEU A 65 -1.87 -5.15 11.01
N LYS A 66 -0.92 -4.24 11.27
CA LYS A 66 0.06 -3.80 10.26
C LYS A 66 0.81 -5.00 9.68
N LYS A 67 1.33 -5.86 10.56
CA LYS A 67 2.05 -7.08 10.16
C LYS A 67 1.15 -8.05 9.40
N LEU A 68 -0.09 -8.27 9.85
CA LEU A 68 -1.05 -9.12 9.16
C LEU A 68 -1.31 -8.63 7.74
N ILE A 69 -1.60 -7.34 7.56
CA ILE A 69 -1.83 -6.71 6.26
C ILE A 69 -0.60 -6.88 5.36
N LEU A 70 0.60 -6.56 5.85
CA LEU A 70 1.85 -6.69 5.08
C LEU A 70 2.12 -8.13 4.66
N ASP A 71 2.00 -9.09 5.59
CA ASP A 71 2.23 -10.50 5.28
C ASP A 71 1.19 -11.02 4.26
N THR A 72 -0.08 -10.64 4.37
CA THR A 72 -1.11 -11.00 3.39
C THR A 72 -0.77 -10.46 2.00
N HIS A 73 -0.42 -9.18 1.88
CA HIS A 73 -0.04 -8.58 0.59
C HIS A 73 1.22 -9.24 0.01
N ASN A 74 2.28 -9.39 0.81
CA ASN A 74 3.55 -9.93 0.35
C ASN A 74 3.44 -11.42 -0.01
N ASN A 75 2.58 -12.20 0.65
CA ASN A 75 2.30 -13.58 0.26
C ASN A 75 1.61 -13.66 -1.12
N TYR A 76 0.65 -12.79 -1.41
CA TYR A 76 0.01 -12.73 -2.72
C TYR A 76 0.98 -12.25 -3.81
N ARG A 77 1.79 -11.23 -3.53
CA ARG A 77 2.81 -10.72 -4.46
C ARG A 77 3.89 -11.78 -4.74
N SER A 78 4.34 -12.52 -3.72
CA SER A 78 5.25 -13.66 -3.85
C SER A 78 4.63 -14.76 -4.72
N THR A 79 3.36 -15.10 -4.47
CA THR A 79 2.59 -16.05 -5.28
C THR A 79 2.54 -15.62 -6.74
N LEU A 80 2.29 -14.34 -7.02
CA LEU A 80 2.27 -13.79 -8.37
C LEU A 80 3.66 -13.87 -9.02
N ALA A 81 4.68 -13.35 -8.33
CA ALA A 81 6.04 -13.23 -8.84
C ALA A 81 6.64 -14.59 -9.19
N THR A 82 6.41 -15.60 -8.36
CA THR A 82 6.94 -16.97 -8.54
C THR A 82 6.15 -17.81 -9.56
N GLY A 83 4.99 -17.33 -10.02
CA GLY A 83 4.15 -18.01 -11.02
C GLY A 83 3.12 -18.98 -10.42
N GLY A 84 2.71 -18.77 -9.17
CA GLY A 84 1.58 -19.49 -8.56
C GLY A 84 0.24 -19.20 -9.23
N VAL A 85 0.09 -18.03 -9.87
CA VAL A 85 -1.04 -17.72 -10.75
C VAL A 85 -0.72 -18.19 -12.18
N LYS A 86 -1.02 -19.46 -12.49
CA LYS A 86 -0.50 -20.18 -13.68
C LYS A 86 -0.81 -19.53 -15.04
N TRP A 87 -1.88 -18.75 -15.16
CA TRP A 87 -2.25 -18.09 -16.43
C TRP A 87 -1.57 -16.74 -16.63
N LEU A 88 -0.93 -16.20 -15.59
CA LEU A 88 -0.19 -14.96 -15.64
C LEU A 88 1.33 -15.22 -15.72
N PRO A 89 2.11 -14.32 -16.34
CA PRO A 89 3.56 -14.42 -16.36
C PRO A 89 4.16 -14.21 -14.95
N LYS A 90 5.38 -14.69 -14.75
CA LYS A 90 6.19 -14.39 -13.57
C LYS A 90 6.68 -12.93 -13.58
N ALA A 91 6.99 -12.38 -12.41
CA ALA A 91 7.48 -11.01 -12.26
C ALA A 91 9.01 -10.98 -12.05
N ALA A 92 9.69 -10.07 -12.74
CA ALA A 92 11.15 -9.97 -12.72
C ALA A 92 11.71 -9.20 -11.51
N ALA A 93 10.94 -8.23 -11.00
CA ALA A 93 11.39 -7.27 -9.99
C ALA A 93 10.23 -6.83 -9.08
N MET A 94 9.52 -7.77 -8.45
CA MET A 94 8.39 -7.43 -7.56
C MET A 94 8.89 -6.96 -6.18
N PRO A 95 8.72 -5.70 -5.76
CA PRO A 95 9.19 -5.23 -4.45
C PRO A 95 8.45 -5.89 -3.28
N THR A 96 9.17 -6.12 -2.17
CA THR A 96 8.53 -6.41 -0.88
C THR A 96 7.89 -5.13 -0.35
N LEU A 97 6.59 -5.19 -0.02
CA LEU A 97 5.91 -4.05 0.59
C LEU A 97 6.37 -3.86 2.03
N THR A 98 6.56 -2.60 2.41
CA THR A 98 6.76 -2.15 3.79
C THR A 98 5.65 -1.18 4.21
N TRP A 99 5.46 -1.04 5.52
CA TRP A 99 4.43 -0.13 6.05
C TRP A 99 4.86 1.34 5.90
N ASP A 100 3.89 2.21 5.68
CA ASP A 100 4.09 3.66 5.67
C ASP A 100 2.99 4.34 6.50
N ASP A 101 3.41 5.11 7.51
CA ASP A 101 2.49 5.73 8.45
C ASP A 101 1.77 6.97 7.87
N ASP A 102 2.34 7.66 6.88
CA ASP A 102 1.69 8.81 6.24
C ASP A 102 0.57 8.33 5.30
N LEU A 103 0.80 7.24 4.55
CA LEU A 103 -0.24 6.55 3.79
C LEU A 103 -1.34 6.02 4.72
N ALA A 104 -0.97 5.45 5.88
CA ALA A 104 -1.94 4.95 6.86
C ALA A 104 -2.78 6.07 7.47
N ALA A 105 -2.17 7.21 7.79
CA ALA A 105 -2.86 8.37 8.35
C ALA A 105 -3.94 8.89 7.38
N THR A 106 -3.59 9.08 6.10
CA THR A 106 -4.55 9.53 5.08
C THR A 106 -5.62 8.48 4.78
N ALA A 107 -5.28 7.18 4.80
CA ALA A 107 -6.25 6.09 4.67
C ALA A 107 -7.26 6.08 5.85
N GLN A 108 -6.77 6.27 7.07
CA GLN A 108 -7.63 6.38 8.26
C GLN A 108 -8.53 7.60 8.20
N MET A 109 -8.04 8.74 7.72
CA MET A 109 -8.85 9.94 7.51
C MET A 109 -9.98 9.71 6.50
N ASN A 110 -9.76 8.91 5.46
CA ASN A 110 -10.84 8.49 4.56
C ASN A 110 -11.84 7.56 5.29
N ALA A 111 -11.36 6.53 5.98
CA ALA A 111 -12.22 5.62 6.74
C ALA A 111 -13.11 6.34 7.77
N ASN A 112 -12.58 7.41 8.38
CA ASN A 112 -13.25 8.23 9.38
C ASN A 112 -14.43 9.06 8.83
N ARG A 113 -14.66 9.08 7.51
CA ARG A 113 -15.84 9.72 6.92
C ARG A 113 -17.12 8.90 7.09
N CYS A 114 -17.01 7.61 7.42
CA CYS A 114 -18.12 6.66 7.43
C CYS A 114 -18.90 6.63 6.10
N GLU A 115 -18.19 6.84 5.00
CA GLU A 115 -18.68 6.85 3.64
C GLU A 115 -17.85 5.88 2.83
N ARG A 116 -18.49 4.95 2.12
CA ARG A 116 -17.80 3.99 1.26
C ARG A 116 -17.50 4.67 -0.07
N GLY A 117 -16.26 5.10 -0.27
CA GLY A 117 -15.85 5.73 -1.53
C GLY A 117 -14.44 6.30 -1.49
N HIS A 118 -13.88 6.50 -2.67
CA HIS A 118 -12.58 7.14 -2.80
C HIS A 118 -12.67 8.60 -2.35
N ASP A 119 -11.65 9.07 -1.64
CA ASP A 119 -11.42 10.50 -1.47
C ASP A 119 -10.86 11.12 -2.77
N LYS A 120 -10.86 12.46 -2.85
CA LYS A 120 -10.40 13.15 -4.06
C LYS A 120 -8.89 13.12 -4.23
N CYS A 121 -8.15 13.04 -3.14
CA CYS A 121 -6.68 13.01 -3.11
C CYS A 121 -6.19 12.66 -1.71
N HIS A 122 -5.29 11.68 -1.64
CA HIS A 122 -4.64 11.20 -0.41
C HIS A 122 -3.13 11.04 -0.62
N ASN A 123 -2.59 11.76 -1.61
CA ASN A 123 -1.16 11.83 -1.86
C ASN A 123 -0.40 12.31 -0.61
N THR A 124 0.85 11.90 -0.50
CA THR A 124 1.78 12.40 0.54
C THR A 124 2.90 13.19 -0.14
N GLN A 125 3.81 13.77 0.64
CA GLN A 125 4.99 14.45 0.08
C GLN A 125 5.89 13.49 -0.71
N ASP A 126 5.96 12.22 -0.28
CA ASP A 126 6.79 11.19 -0.90
C ASP A 126 6.07 10.42 -2.02
N TYR A 127 4.72 10.38 -1.99
CA TYR A 127 3.90 9.63 -2.94
C TYR A 127 2.84 10.53 -3.57
N LEU A 128 3.21 11.23 -4.66
CA LEU A 128 2.35 12.17 -5.39
C LEU A 128 1.33 11.51 -6.33
N ASN A 129 1.30 10.18 -6.37
CA ASN A 129 0.38 9.38 -7.18
C ASN A 129 -0.06 8.16 -6.36
N SER A 130 -0.53 8.38 -5.14
CA SER A 130 -0.92 7.29 -4.25
C SER A 130 -2.12 6.54 -4.84
N GLY A 131 -2.05 5.21 -4.80
CA GLY A 131 -3.19 4.34 -5.12
C GLY A 131 -4.06 4.10 -3.89
N GLN A 132 -5.28 3.59 -4.09
CA GLN A 132 -6.17 3.25 -2.98
C GLN A 132 -7.06 2.06 -3.31
N ASN A 133 -7.10 1.09 -2.39
CA ASN A 133 -8.07 0.00 -2.41
C ASN A 133 -9.05 0.14 -1.25
N LEU A 134 -10.32 -0.15 -1.53
CA LEU A 134 -11.43 -0.02 -0.60
C LEU A 134 -12.17 -1.35 -0.51
N ASN A 135 -12.53 -1.77 0.70
CA ASN A 135 -13.43 -2.91 0.88
C ASN A 135 -14.18 -2.80 2.20
N TYR A 136 -15.31 -3.49 2.29
CA TYR A 136 -16.09 -3.53 3.51
C TYR A 136 -16.77 -4.87 3.69
N ILE A 137 -17.06 -5.19 4.94
CA ILE A 137 -17.99 -6.25 5.32
C ILE A 137 -19.14 -5.63 6.09
N ALA A 138 -20.34 -6.15 5.90
CA ALA A 138 -21.51 -5.85 6.72
C ALA A 138 -22.13 -7.16 7.20
N THR A 139 -22.53 -7.21 8.48
CA THR A 139 -23.04 -8.41 9.12
C THR A 139 -24.18 -8.07 10.08
N SER A 140 -25.12 -9.00 10.24
CA SER A 140 -26.16 -8.92 11.28
C SER A 140 -25.64 -9.38 12.65
N ALA A 141 -24.37 -9.79 12.75
CA ALA A 141 -23.75 -10.15 14.02
C ALA A 141 -23.39 -8.91 14.85
N ASP A 142 -23.41 -9.05 16.17
CA ASP A 142 -23.12 -7.95 17.11
C ASP A 142 -21.65 -7.53 17.13
N THR A 143 -20.74 -8.39 16.62
CA THR A 143 -19.31 -8.15 16.63
C THR A 143 -18.66 -8.58 15.32
N ILE A 144 -17.52 -7.96 15.01
CA ILE A 144 -16.66 -8.30 13.90
C ILE A 144 -15.28 -8.63 14.46
N ASP A 145 -14.76 -9.82 14.12
CA ASP A 145 -13.36 -10.14 14.36
C ASP A 145 -12.50 -9.48 13.27
N VAL A 146 -11.86 -8.37 13.64
CA VAL A 146 -11.04 -7.57 12.73
C VAL A 146 -9.90 -8.40 12.12
N LYS A 147 -9.25 -9.27 12.91
CA LYS A 147 -8.10 -10.06 12.46
C LYS A 147 -8.50 -11.16 11.49
N ASP A 148 -9.71 -11.71 11.65
CA ASP A 148 -10.27 -12.68 10.71
C ASP A 148 -10.76 -12.02 9.42
N GLN A 149 -11.34 -10.82 9.50
CA GLN A 149 -11.97 -10.17 8.34
C GLN A 149 -10.99 -9.40 7.45
N VAL A 150 -9.95 -8.76 8.01
CA VAL A 150 -8.97 -7.99 7.21
C VAL A 150 -8.33 -8.84 6.08
N PRO A 151 -7.83 -10.06 6.33
CA PRO A 151 -7.30 -10.91 5.25
C PRO A 151 -8.34 -11.28 4.20
N LYS A 152 -9.61 -11.45 4.57
CA LYS A 152 -10.70 -11.78 3.63
C LYS A 152 -11.01 -10.61 2.70
N LEU A 153 -11.03 -9.39 3.24
CA LEU A 153 -11.18 -8.16 2.45
C LEU A 153 -10.04 -7.99 1.45
N ILE A 154 -8.80 -8.26 1.86
CA ILE A 154 -7.63 -8.23 0.95
C ILE A 154 -7.70 -9.39 -0.07
N SER A 155 -8.15 -10.58 0.35
CA SER A 155 -8.34 -11.72 -0.57
C SER A 155 -9.33 -11.39 -1.67
N SER A 156 -10.39 -10.65 -1.38
CA SER A 156 -11.36 -10.21 -2.39
C SER A 156 -10.73 -9.31 -3.46
N TRP A 157 -9.79 -8.43 -3.10
CA TRP A 157 -9.00 -7.67 -4.09
C TRP A 157 -8.10 -8.59 -4.92
N TRP A 158 -7.48 -9.58 -4.27
CA TRP A 158 -6.66 -10.59 -4.93
C TRP A 158 -7.46 -11.51 -5.87
N ASP A 159 -8.75 -11.73 -5.61
CA ASP A 159 -9.64 -12.57 -6.42
C ASP A 159 -9.96 -11.98 -7.79
N GLU A 160 -9.80 -10.67 -7.99
CA GLU A 160 -9.85 -10.04 -9.32
C GLU A 160 -8.80 -10.61 -10.29
N ARG A 161 -7.75 -11.31 -9.81
CA ARG A 161 -6.78 -12.04 -10.65
C ARG A 161 -7.44 -13.04 -11.59
N HIS A 162 -8.61 -13.57 -11.21
CA HIS A 162 -9.37 -14.51 -12.04
C HIS A 162 -9.85 -13.85 -13.33
N ASP A 163 -9.93 -12.52 -13.33
CA ASP A 163 -10.30 -11.74 -14.49
C ASP A 163 -9.12 -11.17 -15.29
N VAL A 164 -7.91 -11.21 -14.73
CA VAL A 164 -6.71 -10.72 -15.39
C VAL A 164 -6.15 -11.75 -16.37
N ASN A 165 -5.79 -11.28 -17.56
CA ASN A 165 -5.09 -12.06 -18.57
C ASN A 165 -3.70 -11.46 -18.88
N LYS A 166 -2.94 -12.12 -19.76
CA LYS A 166 -1.57 -11.72 -20.11
C LYS A 166 -1.45 -10.36 -20.80
N ASN A 167 -2.51 -9.90 -21.48
CA ASN A 167 -2.54 -8.59 -22.14
C ASN A 167 -2.62 -7.50 -21.08
N MET A 168 -3.57 -7.64 -20.15
CA MET A 168 -3.79 -6.70 -19.05
C MET A 168 -2.57 -6.53 -18.15
N VAL A 169 -1.67 -7.51 -18.05
CA VAL A 169 -0.39 -7.33 -17.32
C VAL A 169 0.48 -6.22 -17.92
N ASN A 170 0.42 -5.98 -19.24
CA ASN A 170 1.28 -4.99 -19.90
C ASN A 170 0.67 -3.59 -19.97
N THR A 171 -0.65 -3.48 -19.96
CA THR A 171 -1.36 -2.22 -20.26
C THR A 171 -2.51 -1.93 -19.30
N MET A 172 -2.77 -2.82 -18.34
CA MET A 172 -3.96 -2.79 -17.47
C MET A 172 -5.31 -2.78 -18.22
N TYR A 173 -5.28 -3.08 -19.51
CA TYR A 173 -6.42 -2.93 -20.39
C TYR A 173 -6.46 -4.06 -21.41
N ASP A 174 -7.65 -4.58 -21.65
CA ASP A 174 -7.93 -5.48 -22.76
C ASP A 174 -9.27 -5.05 -23.41
N PRO A 175 -9.28 -4.64 -24.68
CA PRO A 175 -10.51 -4.19 -25.35
C PRO A 175 -11.55 -5.31 -25.49
N GLY A 176 -11.15 -6.58 -25.42
CA GLY A 176 -12.05 -7.73 -25.43
C GLY A 176 -12.65 -8.06 -24.06
N LYS A 177 -12.28 -7.35 -22.99
CA LYS A 177 -12.72 -7.64 -21.63
C LYS A 177 -13.05 -6.35 -20.85
N SER A 178 -14.33 -6.14 -20.57
CA SER A 178 -14.81 -5.02 -19.75
C SER A 178 -14.96 -5.43 -18.28
N VAL A 179 -13.83 -5.64 -17.59
CA VAL A 179 -13.83 -5.99 -16.15
C VAL A 179 -12.90 -5.04 -15.39
N MET A 180 -13.36 -4.57 -14.24
CA MET A 180 -12.58 -3.76 -13.31
C MET A 180 -11.68 -4.68 -12.50
N VAL A 181 -10.36 -4.54 -12.64
CA VAL A 181 -9.35 -5.36 -11.94
C VAL A 181 -8.34 -4.48 -11.19
N PHE A 182 -8.75 -3.25 -10.88
CA PHE A 182 -7.88 -2.20 -10.37
C PHE A 182 -7.34 -2.53 -8.98
N HIS A 183 -8.13 -3.20 -8.13
CA HIS A 183 -7.65 -3.59 -6.80
C HIS A 183 -6.51 -4.60 -6.90
N PHE A 184 -6.66 -5.62 -7.76
CA PHE A 184 -5.57 -6.56 -8.04
C PHE A 184 -4.37 -5.85 -8.65
N ALA A 185 -4.59 -4.92 -9.58
CA ALA A 185 -3.51 -4.25 -10.28
C ALA A 185 -2.63 -3.43 -9.35
N VAL A 186 -3.20 -2.68 -8.41
CA VAL A 186 -2.42 -1.96 -7.38
C VAL A 186 -1.72 -2.95 -6.45
N LEU A 187 -2.44 -3.97 -5.94
CA LEU A 187 -1.89 -4.98 -5.03
C LEU A 187 -0.70 -5.74 -5.65
N GLY A 188 -0.80 -6.07 -6.93
CA GLY A 188 0.19 -6.84 -7.70
C GLY A 188 1.19 -5.99 -8.49
N SER A 189 1.25 -4.67 -8.26
CA SER A 189 2.11 -3.77 -9.05
C SER A 189 3.56 -3.77 -8.57
N ASP A 190 4.52 -3.83 -9.50
CA ASP A 190 5.95 -3.67 -9.17
C ASP A 190 6.40 -2.22 -8.98
N LYS A 191 5.46 -1.26 -9.04
CA LYS A 191 5.70 0.18 -8.75
C LYS A 191 5.35 0.51 -7.30
N VAL A 192 4.67 -0.41 -6.62
CA VAL A 192 4.24 -0.26 -5.24
C VAL A 192 5.24 -0.97 -4.33
N ASN A 193 5.86 -0.22 -3.42
CA ASN A 193 6.72 -0.77 -2.34
C ASN A 193 6.26 -0.34 -0.94
N LYS A 194 5.22 0.50 -0.84
CA LYS A 194 4.64 0.96 0.44
C LYS A 194 3.15 0.79 0.46
N VAL A 195 2.62 0.46 1.64
CA VAL A 195 1.20 0.42 1.92
C VAL A 195 0.93 0.94 3.33
N GLY A 196 -0.17 1.67 3.50
CA GLY A 196 -0.68 2.08 4.80
C GLY A 196 -2.20 2.06 4.77
N CYS A 197 -2.83 1.53 5.83
CA CYS A 197 -4.27 1.31 5.86
C CYS A 197 -4.93 1.94 7.09
N GLY A 198 -6.24 2.17 6.98
CA GLY A 198 -7.11 2.63 8.05
C GLY A 198 -8.41 1.81 8.10
N LEU A 199 -8.99 1.75 9.30
CA LEU A 199 -10.20 0.98 9.58
C LEU A 199 -11.20 1.79 10.40
N ALA A 200 -12.48 1.71 10.01
CA ALA A 200 -13.59 2.25 10.79
C ALA A 200 -14.73 1.23 10.83
N GLN A 201 -15.48 1.25 11.92
CA GLN A 201 -16.64 0.37 12.13
C GLN A 201 -17.85 1.20 12.55
N TRP A 202 -19.02 0.93 11.98
CA TRP A 202 -20.29 1.58 12.36
C TRP A 202 -21.50 0.76 11.91
N THR A 203 -22.68 1.04 12.46
CA THR A 203 -23.93 0.43 11.99
C THR A 203 -24.45 1.17 10.76
N ASN A 204 -24.73 0.43 9.69
CA ASN A 204 -25.26 0.97 8.43
C ASN A 204 -26.77 1.23 8.47
N GLU A 205 -27.31 1.79 7.39
CA GLU A 205 -28.72 2.10 7.20
C GLU A 205 -29.67 0.88 7.30
N ASN A 206 -29.14 -0.33 7.12
CA ASN A 206 -29.87 -1.60 7.23
C ASN A 206 -29.74 -2.23 8.62
N ALA A 207 -29.26 -1.48 9.62
CA ALA A 207 -28.99 -1.95 10.97
C ALA A 207 -27.97 -3.10 11.04
N TRP A 208 -27.05 -3.19 10.08
CA TRP A 208 -25.95 -4.15 10.10
C TRP A 208 -24.66 -3.48 10.55
N LEU A 209 -23.92 -4.19 11.40
CA LEU A 209 -22.58 -3.77 11.80
C LEU A 209 -21.66 -3.90 10.59
N GLN A 210 -20.97 -2.81 10.24
CA GLN A 210 -20.04 -2.78 9.12
C GLN A 210 -18.63 -2.44 9.56
N MET A 211 -17.64 -3.04 8.91
CA MET A 211 -16.23 -2.67 9.02
C MET A 211 -15.72 -2.29 7.63
N TYR A 212 -15.09 -1.13 7.53
CA TYR A 212 -14.57 -0.56 6.28
C TYR A 212 -13.05 -0.46 6.35
N LEU A 213 -12.39 -1.07 5.38
CA LEU A 213 -10.94 -1.06 5.18
C LEU A 213 -10.58 -0.16 4.01
N VAL A 214 -9.69 0.79 4.27
CA VAL A 214 -9.06 1.64 3.27
C VAL A 214 -7.57 1.34 3.30
N CYS A 215 -6.95 1.04 2.17
CA CYS A 215 -5.50 0.91 2.04
C CYS A 215 -4.99 1.85 0.95
N ASN A 216 -4.04 2.71 1.30
CA ASN A 216 -3.32 3.57 0.38
C ASN A 216 -1.95 2.96 0.04
N TYR A 217 -1.48 3.19 -1.18
CA TYR A 217 -0.28 2.57 -1.76
C TYR A 217 0.64 3.64 -2.36
N SER A 218 1.96 3.43 -2.35
CA SER A 218 2.93 4.42 -2.89
C SER A 218 2.72 4.79 -4.36
N PHE A 219 1.98 3.99 -5.12
CA PHE A 219 1.75 4.20 -6.53
C PHE A 219 0.35 3.72 -6.92
N ASN A 220 -0.29 4.44 -7.84
CA ASN A 220 -1.64 4.16 -8.31
C ASN A 220 -1.65 3.22 -9.53
N ASP A 221 -2.81 2.66 -9.83
CA ASP A 221 -3.03 2.05 -11.13
C ASP A 221 -3.21 3.12 -12.22
N PHE A 222 -2.55 2.89 -13.36
CA PHE A 222 -2.68 3.74 -14.54
C PHE A 222 -2.81 2.87 -15.78
N ILE A 223 -3.92 3.04 -16.50
CA ILE A 223 -4.12 2.39 -17.80
C ILE A 223 -2.97 2.77 -18.74
N GLY A 224 -2.40 1.78 -19.40
CA GLY A 224 -1.23 1.91 -20.27
C GLY A 224 0.11 1.65 -19.57
N ILE A 225 0.15 1.65 -18.23
CA ILE A 225 1.34 1.25 -17.47
C ILE A 225 1.24 -0.26 -17.15
N PRO A 226 2.32 -1.05 -17.35
CA PRO A 226 2.32 -2.45 -16.96
C PRO A 226 2.09 -2.63 -15.46
N ILE A 227 1.31 -3.64 -15.07
CA ILE A 227 1.16 -4.04 -13.66
C ILE A 227 2.55 -4.42 -13.12
N TYR A 228 3.26 -5.31 -13.81
CA TYR A 228 4.64 -5.66 -13.48
C TYR A 228 5.46 -6.07 -14.70
N VAL A 229 6.78 -5.95 -14.58
CA VAL A 229 7.74 -6.41 -15.58
C VAL A 229 7.84 -7.93 -15.53
N LYS A 230 7.64 -8.56 -16.70
CA LYS A 230 7.68 -10.01 -16.86
C LYS A 230 9.12 -10.50 -16.85
N GLY A 231 9.39 -11.62 -16.17
CA GLY A 231 10.71 -12.26 -16.20
C GLY A 231 10.88 -13.35 -15.15
N ALA A 232 12.10 -13.86 -15.04
CA ALA A 232 12.41 -14.82 -13.98
C ALA A 232 12.35 -14.12 -12.61
N PRO A 233 11.83 -14.77 -11.55
CA PRO A 233 11.73 -14.14 -10.23
C PRO A 233 13.07 -13.56 -9.78
N CYS A 234 13.05 -12.34 -9.29
CA CYS A 234 14.23 -11.58 -8.84
C CYS A 234 15.29 -11.26 -9.90
N SER A 235 15.10 -11.58 -11.19
CA SER A 235 16.13 -11.37 -12.22
C SER A 235 16.46 -9.89 -12.49
N GLN A 236 15.60 -8.98 -12.05
CA GLN A 236 15.77 -7.53 -12.24
C GLN A 236 15.71 -6.75 -10.92
N CYS A 237 15.74 -7.42 -9.76
CA CYS A 237 15.87 -6.73 -8.48
C CYS A 237 17.27 -6.11 -8.34
N LYS A 238 17.35 -4.83 -7.99
CA LYS A 238 18.60 -4.11 -7.77
C LYS A 238 19.22 -4.41 -6.41
N THR A 239 18.39 -4.66 -5.41
CA THR A 239 18.79 -4.89 -4.01
C THR A 239 18.95 -6.37 -3.67
N GLY A 240 18.63 -7.26 -4.60
CA GLY A 240 18.64 -8.71 -4.39
C GLY A 240 17.26 -9.27 -4.06
N CYS A 241 17.20 -10.57 -3.77
CA CYS A 241 15.96 -11.31 -3.54
C CYS A 241 15.70 -11.47 -2.04
N ASN A 242 14.46 -11.21 -1.62
CA ASN A 242 14.02 -11.30 -0.24
C ASN A 242 14.06 -12.75 0.27
N SER A 243 14.63 -12.96 1.46
CA SER A 243 14.79 -14.29 2.05
C SER A 243 13.52 -14.85 2.68
N LYS A 244 12.58 -13.98 3.07
CA LYS A 244 11.29 -14.35 3.68
C LYS A 244 10.21 -14.60 2.62
N PHE A 245 10.18 -13.80 1.56
CA PHE A 245 9.17 -13.87 0.51
C PHE A 245 9.82 -14.19 -0.84
N ALA A 246 9.73 -15.46 -1.25
CA ALA A 246 10.33 -15.94 -2.49
C ALA A 246 9.88 -15.12 -3.71
N GLY A 247 10.83 -14.76 -4.58
CA GLY A 247 10.55 -14.02 -5.81
C GLY A 247 10.30 -12.52 -5.64
N LEU A 248 10.30 -12.00 -4.41
CA LEU A 248 10.26 -10.56 -4.15
C LEU A 248 11.66 -9.97 -4.04
N CYS A 249 11.83 -8.70 -4.41
CA CYS A 249 13.03 -7.92 -4.13
C CYS A 249 13.10 -7.54 -2.64
N ASN A 250 14.27 -7.12 -2.15
CA ASN A 250 14.41 -6.65 -0.77
C ASN A 250 13.56 -5.40 -0.48
N GLU A 251 13.37 -5.10 0.80
CA GLU A 251 12.48 -4.04 1.30
C GLU A 251 12.93 -2.62 0.88
N ASP A 252 14.21 -2.44 0.56
CA ASP A 252 14.82 -1.21 0.09
C ASP A 252 14.87 -1.09 -1.45
N GLU A 253 14.19 -1.99 -2.18
CA GLU A 253 14.13 -1.95 -3.64
C GLU A 253 13.54 -0.62 -4.14
N PRO A 254 14.27 0.13 -4.97
CA PRO A 254 13.77 1.38 -5.54
C PRO A 254 12.75 1.08 -6.64
N VAL A 255 11.58 1.71 -6.53
CA VAL A 255 10.49 1.56 -7.51
C VAL A 255 10.46 2.70 -8.52
N PRO A 256 10.03 2.43 -9.77
CA PRO A 256 9.80 3.48 -10.76
C PRO A 256 8.78 4.51 -10.27
N GLN A 257 8.95 5.75 -10.72
CA GLN A 257 8.03 6.86 -10.49
C GLN A 257 7.21 7.14 -11.75
N LEU A 258 6.11 7.90 -11.62
CA LEU A 258 5.21 8.13 -12.77
C LEU A 258 5.93 8.89 -13.90
N ILE A 259 6.89 9.76 -13.54
CA ILE A 259 7.73 10.49 -14.49
C ILE A 259 8.56 9.57 -15.40
N ASP A 260 8.79 8.31 -15.00
CA ASP A 260 9.50 7.32 -15.79
C ASP A 260 8.62 6.71 -16.91
N TYR A 261 7.32 7.03 -16.93
CA TYR A 261 6.34 6.59 -17.93
C TYR A 261 5.77 7.80 -18.68
N PRO A 262 6.46 8.28 -19.74
CA PRO A 262 5.96 9.37 -20.54
C PRO A 262 4.62 8.99 -21.19
N ALA A 263 3.68 9.94 -21.23
CA ALA A 263 2.42 9.75 -21.92
C ALA A 263 2.67 9.29 -23.37
N PRO A 264 1.84 8.39 -23.92
CA PRO A 264 1.93 8.03 -25.33
C PRO A 264 1.95 9.31 -26.17
N GLN A 265 2.96 9.48 -27.02
CA GLN A 265 2.96 10.55 -28.01
C GLN A 265 1.76 10.29 -28.93
N ALA A 266 0.87 11.28 -29.02
CA ALA A 266 -0.33 11.23 -29.85
C ALA A 266 0.02 11.08 -31.34
#